data_AF-A0A7W4NYY1-F1
#
_entry.id   AF-A0A7W4NYY1-F1
#
_cell.length_a   1.000
_cell.length_b   1.000
_cell.length_c   1.000
_cell.angle_alpha   90.00
_cell.angle_beta   90.00
_cell.angle_gamma   90.00
#
_symmetry.space_group_name_H-M   'P 1'
#
loop_
_entity.id
_entity.type
_entity.pdbx_description
1 polymer ?
#
loop_
_entity_poly.entity_id
_entity_poly.type
_entity_poly.pdbx_seq_one_letter_code
_entity_poly.pdbx_strand_id
1 'polypeptide(L)' 'MLQELGTRVVVPFLPPHKAPKPAKGLNPVFAFEGLPWVMMTQYLAAVPDRELKKVVASLAIHQDDITRALDLLLTGF' A
#
# COMPACT_ATOMS: atom_id res chain seq x y z
N MET A 1 7.77 -1.45 18.85
CA MET A 1 7.93 0.01 18.66
C MET A 1 6.74 0.70 17.98
N LEU A 2 6.05 0.10 17.00
CA LEU A 2 4.79 0.71 16.48
C LEU A 2 3.52 0.08 17.06
N GLN A 3 3.61 -1.08 17.71
CA GLN A 3 2.44 -1.86 18.14
C GLN A 3 1.52 -1.12 19.12
N GLU A 4 2.07 -0.20 19.91
CA GLU A 4 1.39 0.52 20.99
C GLU A 4 0.54 1.72 20.52
N LEU A 5 0.65 2.15 19.26
CA LEU A 5 0.04 3.39 18.77
C LEU A 5 -1.48 3.32 18.49
N GLY A 6 -2.14 2.16 18.69
CA GLY A 6 -3.56 1.92 18.38
C GLY A 6 -3.97 2.14 16.91
N THR A 7 -3.02 2.52 16.05
CA THR A 7 -3.19 2.85 14.65
C THR A 7 -2.04 2.27 13.82
N ARG A 8 -2.27 2.13 12.52
CA ARG A 8 -1.28 1.71 11.53
C ARG A 8 -1.31 2.68 10.36
N VAL A 9 -0.13 3.03 9.86
CA VAL A 9 -0.01 3.65 8.54
C VAL A 9 -0.28 2.57 7.51
N VAL A 10 -1.20 2.84 6.59
CA VAL A 10 -1.61 1.92 5.53
C VAL A 10 -1.67 2.64 4.19
N VAL A 11 -1.56 1.86 3.12
CA VAL A 11 -1.83 2.30 1.75
C VAL A 11 -2.98 1.45 1.21
N PRO A 12 -4.04 2.04 0.66
CA PRO A 12 -5.15 1.27 0.10
C PRO A 12 -4.80 0.68 -1.27
N PHE A 13 -5.44 -0.46 -1.55
CA PHE A 13 -5.42 -1.10 -2.86
C PHE A 13 -6.71 -0.84 -3.62
N LEU A 14 -6.60 -0.57 -4.91
CA LEU A 14 -7.74 -0.52 -5.82
C LEU A 14 -7.56 -1.54 -6.93
N PRO A 15 -8.65 -2.19 -7.41
CA PRO A 15 -8.55 -3.02 -8.59
C PRO A 15 -8.26 -2.12 -9.81
N PRO A 16 -7.50 -2.59 -10.83
CA PRO A 16 -7.07 -1.75 -11.95
C PRO A 16 -8.19 -1.01 -12.69
N HIS A 17 -9.39 -1.59 -12.76
CA HIS A 17 -10.54 -0.97 -13.42
C HIS A 17 -11.20 0.16 -12.61
N LYS A 18 -10.88 0.32 -11.33
CA LYS A 18 -11.35 1.44 -10.48
C LYS A 18 -10.24 2.42 -10.09
N ALA A 19 -8.99 2.05 -10.31
CA ALA A 19 -7.86 2.91 -10.01
C ALA A 19 -7.76 4.06 -11.04
N PRO A 20 -7.45 5.30 -10.60
CA PRO A 20 -6.90 6.31 -11.50
C PRO A 20 -5.67 5.76 -12.23
N LYS A 21 -5.29 6.39 -13.36
CA LYS A 21 -4.11 5.98 -14.12
C LYS A 21 -2.87 5.89 -13.20
N PRO A 22 -2.24 4.71 -13.04
CA PRO A 22 -1.10 4.56 -12.16
C PRO A 22 0.09 5.42 -12.61
N ALA A 23 0.68 6.17 -11.69
CA ALA A 23 1.94 6.86 -11.93
C ALA A 23 3.10 5.87 -11.78
N LYS A 24 4.03 5.89 -12.75
CA LYS A 24 5.19 4.98 -12.77
C LYS A 24 6.01 5.15 -11.49
N GLY A 25 6.38 4.05 -10.84
CA GLY A 25 7.12 4.04 -9.58
C GLY A 25 6.26 4.34 -8.35
N LEU A 26 5.39 5.34 -8.42
CA LEU A 26 4.52 5.72 -7.30
C LEU A 26 3.44 4.67 -7.00
N ASN A 27 2.82 4.07 -8.03
CA ASN A 27 1.68 3.16 -7.87
C ASN A 27 2.00 1.76 -8.40
N PRO A 28 2.81 0.96 -7.67
CA PRO A 28 3.14 -0.40 -8.08
C PRO A 28 1.89 -1.28 -8.11
N VAL A 29 1.93 -2.31 -8.96
CA VAL A 29 0.87 -3.31 -9.09
C VAL A 29 1.36 -4.63 -8.51
N PHE A 30 0.62 -5.18 -7.57
CA PHE A 30 0.90 -6.49 -6.98
C PHE A 30 -0.19 -7.49 -7.33
N ALA A 31 0.14 -8.77 -7.30
CA ALA A 31 -0.81 -9.86 -7.50
C ALA A 31 -0.98 -10.63 -6.18
N PHE A 32 -2.21 -10.71 -5.70
CA PHE A 32 -2.58 -11.56 -4.56
C PHE A 32 -4.01 -12.03 -4.72
N GLU A 33 -4.33 -13.21 -4.17
CA GLU A 33 -5.61 -13.90 -4.40
C GLU A 33 -5.93 -14.10 -5.90
N GLY A 34 -4.90 -14.24 -6.75
CA GLY A 34 -5.06 -14.44 -8.19
C GLY A 34 -5.49 -13.19 -8.98
N LEU A 35 -5.52 -12.02 -8.35
CA LEU A 35 -5.98 -10.77 -8.96
C LEU A 35 -4.90 -9.68 -8.89
N PRO A 36 -4.82 -8.79 -9.90
CA PRO A 36 -3.97 -7.62 -9.84
C PRO A 36 -4.61 -6.53 -8.97
N TRP A 37 -3.78 -5.85 -8.19
CA TRP A 37 -4.17 -4.75 -7.31
C TRP A 37 -3.18 -3.60 -7.43
N VAL A 38 -3.68 -2.39 -7.61
CA VAL A 38 -2.87 -1.18 -7.70
C VAL A 38 -2.73 -0.59 -6.30
N MET A 39 -1.48 -0.46 -5.83
CA MET A 39 -1.18 0.27 -4.60
C MET A 39 -1.33 1.77 -4.87
N MET A 40 -2.21 2.45 -4.11
CA MET A 40 -2.44 3.89 -4.27
C MET A 40 -1.64 4.67 -3.23
N THR A 41 -0.32 4.77 -3.43
CA THR A 41 0.62 5.28 -2.42
C THR A 41 0.27 6.68 -1.93
N GLN A 42 -0.22 7.56 -2.80
CA GLN A 42 -0.66 8.90 -2.44
C GLN A 42 -1.94 8.95 -1.58
N TYR A 43 -2.60 7.81 -1.34
CA TYR A 43 -3.73 7.67 -0.40
C TYR A 43 -3.27 7.11 0.96
N LEU A 44 -1.99 7.23 1.28
CA LEU A 44 -1.41 6.91 2.59
C LEU A 44 -2.25 7.53 3.72
N ALA A 45 -2.63 6.71 4.70
CA ALA A 45 -3.45 7.16 5.83
C ALA A 45 -3.11 6.40 7.12
N ALA A 46 -3.43 7.01 8.25
CA ALA A 46 -3.46 6.33 9.54
C ALA A 46 -4.86 5.71 9.75
N VAL A 47 -4.90 4.41 10.05
CA VAL A 47 -6.14 3.66 10.28
C VAL A 47 -6.08 2.98 11.65
N PRO A 48 -7.16 3.01 12.46
CA PRO A 48 -7.23 2.27 13.72
C PRO A 48 -6.99 0.77 13.52
N ASP A 49 -6.20 0.16 14.40
CA ASP A 49 -5.88 -1.27 14.29
C ASP A 49 -7.12 -2.18 14.33
N ARG A 50 -8.15 -1.80 15.10
CA ARG A 50 -9.46 -2.47 15.16
C ARG A 50 -10.21 -2.55 13.82
N GLU A 51 -9.88 -1.70 12.85
CA GLU A 51 -10.47 -1.74 11.51
C GLU A 51 -9.75 -2.77 10.60
N LEU A 52 -8.53 -3.16 10.96
CA LEU A 52 -7.73 -4.14 10.23
C LEU A 52 -8.06 -5.56 10.70
N LYS A 53 -9.18 -6.09 10.19
CA LYS A 53 -9.80 -7.32 10.69
C LYS A 53 -9.16 -8.62 10.20
N LYS A 54 -8.86 -8.71 8.89
CA LYS A 54 -8.43 -9.94 8.23
C LYS A 54 -7.14 -9.71 7.46
N VAL A 55 -6.15 -10.55 7.73
CA VAL A 55 -4.94 -10.65 6.91
C VAL A 55 -5.24 -11.59 5.74
N VAL A 56 -5.02 -11.11 4.51
CA VAL A 56 -5.27 -11.88 3.28
C VAL A 56 -3.99 -12.31 2.58
N ALA A 57 -2.92 -11.52 2.70
CA ALA A 57 -1.61 -11.80 2.11
C ALA A 57 -0.51 -11.03 2.85
N SER A 58 0.74 -11.39 2.58
CA SER A 58 1.93 -10.63 2.97
C SER A 58 2.67 -10.16 1.72
N LEU A 59 2.98 -8.87 1.65
CA LEU A 59 3.79 -8.26 0.58
C LEU A 59 5.25 -8.05 1.02
N ALA A 60 5.72 -8.74 2.05
CA ALA A 60 7.07 -8.57 2.58
C ALA A 60 8.18 -8.77 1.53
N ILE A 61 7.97 -9.67 0.56
CA ILE A 61 8.91 -9.89 -0.55
C ILE A 61 9.01 -8.70 -1.52
N HIS A 62 8.04 -7.78 -1.49
CA HIS A 62 7.97 -6.57 -2.30
C HIS A 62 8.39 -5.32 -1.51
N GLN A 63 9.09 -5.50 -0.39
CA GLN A 63 9.51 -4.39 0.47
C GLN A 63 10.23 -3.28 -0.30
N ASP A 64 11.15 -3.64 -1.21
CA ASP A 64 11.91 -2.68 -2.00
C ASP A 64 11.02 -1.81 -2.90
N ASP A 65 9.99 -2.40 -3.52
CA ASP A 65 9.03 -1.67 -4.36
C ASP A 65 8.14 -0.74 -3.53
N ILE A 66 7.73 -1.18 -2.34
CA ILE A 66 6.92 -0.38 -1.42
C ILE A 66 7.73 0.79 -0.88
N THR A 67 8.97 0.56 -0.44
CA THR A 67 9.87 1.61 0.05
C THR A 67 10.13 2.65 -1.03
N ARG A 68 10.46 2.22 -2.26
CA ARG A 68 10.67 3.16 -3.38
C ARG A 68 9.44 4.00 -3.69
N ALA A 69 8.24 3.42 -3.64
CA ALA A 69 7.01 4.17 -3.84
C ALA A 69 6.79 5.23 -2.74
N LEU A 70 7.10 4.89 -1.48
CA LEU A 70 7.02 5.81 -0.35
C LEU A 70 8.08 6.91 -0.44
N ASP A 71 9.30 6.59 -0.86
CA ASP A 71 10.37 7.56 -1.08
C ASP A 71 9.98 8.56 -2.18
N LEU A 72 9.41 8.08 -3.29
CA LEU A 72 8.85 8.94 -4.34
C LEU A 72 7.73 9.84 -3.83
N LEU A 73 6.84 9.33 -2.97
CA LEU A 73 5.76 10.13 -2.38
C LEU A 73 6.31 11.23 -1.46
N LEU A 74 7.27 10.89 -0.59
CA LEU A 74 7.73 11.76 0.49
C LEU A 74 8.85 12.70 0.07
N THR A 75 9.70 12.27 -0.86
CA THR A 75 10.94 12.96 -1.22
C THR A 75 11.07 13.23 -2.72
N GLY A 76 10.33 12.52 -3.57
CA GLY A 76 10.34 12.71 -5.02
C GLY A 76 11.49 12.01 -5.77
N PHE A 77 12.26 11.14 -5.11
CA PHE A 77 13.41 10.41 -5.69
C PHE A 77 13.17 8.90 -5.75
#